data_AF-A0A815XH32-F1
#
_entry.id   AF-A0A815XH32-F1
#
_cell.length_a   1.000
_cell.length_b   1.000
_cell.length_c   1.000
_cell.angle_alpha   90.00
_cell.angle_beta   90.00
_cell.angle_gamma   90.00
#
_symmetry.space_group_name_H-M   'P 1'
#
loop_
_entity.id
_entity.type
_entity.pdbx_description
1 polymer ?
#
loop_
_entity_poly.entity_id
_entity_poly.type
_entity_poly.pdbx_seq_one_letter_code
_entity_poly.pdbx_strand_id
1 'polypeptide(L)'
;GLRNGVPIGSNNEWSEGYVFHGDPDKVFRDFFGGDNPFAEFYASADQDRNLGFGGVDGRGRKKKDPPIVRDLLLSLEDCYHGAIKKIRISRRVLNDDGITSTIREKILSITVKRGWLPGTKVTFEDEGDQGPNNIPSDL
;
A
#
# COMPACT_ATOMS: atom_id res chain seq x y z
N GLY A 1 -18.40 -13.73 -10.99
CA GLY A 1 -19.30 -13.28 -12.08
C GLY A 1 -20.22 -12.21 -11.53
N LEU A 2 -20.48 -11.17 -12.32
CA LEU A 2 -21.18 -9.92 -11.95
C LEU A 2 -22.68 -10.09 -11.59
N ARG A 3 -23.16 -11.34 -11.45
CA ARG A 3 -24.56 -11.69 -11.17
C ARG A 3 -25.11 -11.11 -9.86
N ASN A 4 -24.24 -10.79 -8.91
CA ASN A 4 -24.60 -10.19 -7.61
C ASN A 4 -24.31 -8.68 -7.57
N GLY A 5 -24.00 -8.08 -8.72
CA GLY A 5 -23.61 -6.68 -8.82
C GLY A 5 -22.15 -6.44 -8.42
N VAL A 6 -21.76 -5.18 -8.43
CA VAL A 6 -20.46 -4.67 -7.94
C VAL A 6 -20.70 -3.65 -6.84
N PRO A 7 -19.78 -3.51 -5.88
CA PRO A 7 -19.89 -2.46 -4.87
C PRO A 7 -19.82 -1.08 -5.54
N ILE A 8 -20.81 -0.24 -5.29
CA ILE A 8 -20.86 1.17 -5.69
C ILE A 8 -20.63 2.01 -4.42
N GLY A 9 -19.57 2.81 -4.41
CA GLY A 9 -19.29 3.77 -3.32
C GLY A 9 -18.79 3.16 -2.00
N SER A 10 -18.69 3.99 -0.96
CA SER A 10 -18.12 3.65 0.36
C SER A 10 -19.12 3.06 1.35
N ASN A 11 -20.42 3.10 1.03
CA ASN A 11 -21.50 2.83 1.99
C ASN A 11 -22.13 1.44 1.83
N ASN A 12 -21.36 0.48 1.31
CA ASN A 12 -21.80 -0.91 1.14
C ASN A 12 -23.04 -1.05 0.22
N GLU A 13 -23.25 -0.09 -0.69
CA GLU A 13 -24.25 -0.14 -1.74
C GLU A 13 -23.75 -1.02 -2.89
N TRP A 14 -24.64 -1.83 -3.45
CA TRP A 14 -24.33 -2.74 -4.55
C TRP A 14 -25.15 -2.37 -5.78
N SER A 15 -24.53 -2.44 -6.95
CA SER A 15 -25.22 -2.30 -8.21
C SER A 15 -26.25 -3.41 -8.39
N GLU A 16 -27.20 -3.21 -9.31
CA GLU A 16 -28.01 -4.32 -9.78
C GLU A 16 -27.13 -5.44 -10.36
N GLY A 17 -27.57 -6.68 -10.18
CA GLY A 17 -26.89 -7.86 -10.66
C GLY A 17 -26.94 -7.97 -12.18
N TYR A 18 -25.80 -8.29 -12.80
CA TYR A 18 -25.74 -8.48 -14.25
C TYR A 18 -26.28 -9.86 -14.67
N VAL A 19 -27.24 -9.87 -15.58
CA VAL A 19 -27.72 -11.07 -16.28
C VAL A 19 -27.30 -11.00 -17.73
N PHE A 20 -26.62 -12.05 -18.21
CA PHE A 20 -26.16 -12.11 -19.60
C PHE A 20 -27.35 -12.11 -20.56
N HIS A 21 -27.37 -11.14 -21.47
CA HIS A 21 -28.45 -10.94 -22.43
C HIS A 21 -28.02 -11.17 -23.89
N GLY A 22 -26.79 -11.62 -24.14
CA GLY A 22 -26.33 -12.02 -25.48
C GLY A 22 -25.94 -10.89 -26.44
N ASP A 23 -26.18 -9.63 -26.09
CA ASP A 23 -25.86 -8.45 -26.91
C ASP A 23 -24.55 -7.81 -26.44
N PRO A 24 -23.43 -7.99 -27.17
CA PRO A 24 -22.12 -7.50 -26.75
C PRO A 24 -22.05 -5.96 -26.69
N ASP A 25 -22.77 -5.24 -27.54
CA ASP A 25 -22.73 -3.78 -27.60
C ASP A 25 -23.45 -3.17 -26.40
N LYS A 26 -24.54 -3.82 -25.96
CA LYS A 26 -25.20 -3.45 -24.71
C LYS A 26 -24.34 -3.78 -23.48
N VAL A 27 -23.65 -4.93 -23.45
CA VAL A 27 -22.72 -5.25 -22.35
C VAL A 27 -21.65 -4.18 -22.25
N PHE A 28 -21.08 -3.81 -23.39
CA PHE A 28 -19.99 -2.85 -23.48
C PHE A 28 -20.42 -1.47 -22.95
N ARG A 29 -21.57 -0.96 -23.41
CA ARG A 29 -22.10 0.33 -22.97
C ARG A 29 -22.53 0.35 -21.51
N ASP A 30 -23.21 -0.70 -21.03
CA ASP A 30 -23.64 -0.78 -19.63
C ASP A 30 -22.44 -0.81 -18.67
N PHE A 31 -21.31 -1.37 -19.11
CA PHE A 31 -20.11 -1.50 -18.29
C PHE A 31 -19.17 -0.29 -18.37
N PHE A 32 -18.95 0.26 -19.56
CA PHE A 32 -17.99 1.35 -19.81
C PHE A 32 -18.64 2.73 -19.98
N GLY A 33 -19.97 2.83 -19.88
CA GLY A 33 -20.70 4.09 -19.99
C GLY A 33 -20.81 4.66 -21.40
N GLY A 34 -20.36 3.94 -22.43
CA GLY A 34 -20.40 4.37 -23.83
C GLY A 34 -19.72 3.41 -24.79
N ASP A 35 -19.53 3.85 -26.04
CA ASP A 35 -18.96 3.04 -27.14
C ASP A 35 -17.43 3.08 -27.21
N ASN A 36 -16.78 3.82 -26.31
CA ASN A 36 -15.33 3.92 -26.23
C ASN A 36 -14.92 3.84 -24.76
N PRO A 37 -14.12 2.82 -24.36
CA PRO A 37 -13.77 2.62 -22.96
C PRO A 37 -12.74 3.65 -22.46
N PHE A 38 -12.23 4.48 -23.37
CA PHE A 38 -11.31 5.57 -23.09
C PHE A 38 -11.92 6.94 -23.39
N ALA A 39 -13.21 7.04 -23.72
CA ALA A 39 -13.85 8.33 -24.03
C ALA A 39 -13.62 9.36 -22.92
N GLU A 40 -13.63 8.92 -21.66
CA GLU A 40 -13.36 9.75 -20.48
C GLU A 40 -11.94 10.34 -20.43
N PHE A 41 -10.93 9.71 -21.07
CA PHE A 41 -9.58 10.31 -21.17
C PHE A 41 -9.55 11.54 -22.08
N TYR A 42 -10.51 11.65 -23.00
CA TYR A 42 -10.57 12.71 -24.00
C TYR A 42 -11.73 13.69 -23.74
N ALA A 43 -12.73 13.29 -22.97
CA ALA A 43 -13.84 14.12 -22.53
C ALA A 43 -13.38 15.06 -21.39
N SER A 44 -12.72 16.16 -21.76
CA SER A 44 -12.61 17.43 -21.01
C SER A 44 -12.28 17.37 -19.51
N ALA A 45 -11.13 17.94 -19.16
CA ALA A 45 -10.48 17.99 -17.87
C ALA A 45 -11.21 18.68 -16.69
N ASP A 46 -12.55 18.84 -16.71
CA ASP A 46 -13.25 19.75 -15.79
C ASP A 46 -14.49 19.21 -15.06
N GLN A 47 -14.83 17.92 -15.14
CA GLN A 47 -16.00 17.45 -14.36
C GLN A 47 -15.89 16.02 -13.83
N ASP A 48 -15.81 15.97 -12.50
CA ASP A 48 -16.19 14.87 -11.59
C ASP A 48 -15.40 13.55 -11.65
N ARG A 49 -14.36 13.49 -10.81
CA ARG A 49 -13.56 12.29 -10.48
C ARG A 49 -14.34 11.30 -9.59
N ASN A 50 -15.54 10.86 -9.97
CA ASN A 50 -16.34 10.02 -9.06
C ASN A 50 -17.17 8.88 -9.68
N LEU A 51 -16.76 8.27 -10.79
CA LEU A 51 -17.48 7.09 -11.30
C LEU A 51 -16.54 5.93 -11.70
N GLY A 52 -16.71 4.80 -11.01
CA GLY A 52 -16.95 3.50 -11.65
C GLY A 52 -15.77 2.64 -12.10
N PHE A 53 -14.65 3.19 -12.56
CA PHE A 53 -13.52 2.40 -13.04
C PHE A 53 -12.19 3.06 -12.68
N GLY A 54 -11.86 3.04 -11.38
CA GLY A 54 -10.56 3.47 -10.82
C GLY A 54 -9.96 4.66 -11.57
N GLY A 55 -10.61 5.83 -11.47
CA GLY A 55 -10.36 7.01 -12.30
C GLY A 55 -8.93 7.53 -12.28
N VAL A 56 -8.71 8.78 -12.68
CA VAL A 56 -7.38 9.42 -12.71
C VAL A 56 -6.61 9.39 -11.36
N ASP A 57 -7.29 9.06 -10.26
CA ASP A 57 -6.70 8.61 -9.00
C ASP A 57 -6.88 7.09 -8.79
N GLY A 58 -6.40 6.28 -9.74
CA GLY A 58 -6.28 4.81 -9.67
C GLY A 58 -5.29 4.34 -8.60
N ARG A 59 -5.20 5.08 -7.49
CA ARG A 59 -4.41 4.80 -6.32
C ARG A 59 -5.39 4.46 -5.22
N GLY A 60 -5.74 3.18 -5.14
CA GLY A 60 -6.35 2.65 -3.92
C GLY A 60 -5.56 3.18 -2.72
N ARG A 61 -6.28 3.58 -1.66
CA ARG A 61 -5.67 4.12 -0.43
C ARG A 61 -4.39 3.36 -0.11
N LYS A 62 -3.26 4.07 -0.02
CA LYS A 62 -1.97 3.43 0.29
C LYS A 62 -2.15 2.58 1.53
N LYS A 63 -1.91 1.27 1.41
CA LYS A 63 -2.02 0.34 2.51
C LYS A 63 -0.64 0.19 3.13
N LYS A 64 -0.58 0.19 4.46
CA LYS A 64 0.64 -0.13 5.19
C LYS A 64 0.95 -1.61 5.08
N ASP A 65 2.18 -1.91 4.69
CA ASP A 65 2.67 -3.28 4.60
C ASP A 65 2.78 -3.90 6.00
N PRO A 66 2.67 -5.23 6.14
CA PRO A 66 2.78 -5.89 7.43
C PRO A 66 4.15 -5.61 8.08
N PRO A 67 4.21 -5.47 9.42
CA PRO A 67 5.45 -5.17 10.12
C PRO A 67 6.47 -6.31 9.96
N ILE A 68 7.74 -5.94 9.83
CA ILE A 68 8.87 -6.84 9.74
C ILE A 68 9.44 -7.00 11.15
N VAL A 69 9.63 -8.23 11.63
CA VAL A 69 10.19 -8.48 12.97
C VAL A 69 11.56 -9.14 12.83
N ARG A 70 12.55 -8.65 13.60
CA ARG A 70 13.90 -9.22 13.65
C ARG A 70 14.39 -9.33 15.09
N ASP A 71 15.07 -10.43 15.39
CA ASP A 71 15.64 -10.66 16.71
C ASP A 71 16.93 -9.84 16.90
N LEU A 72 17.02 -9.13 18.02
CA LEU A 72 18.24 -8.47 18.47
C LEU A 72 18.88 -9.29 19.59
N LEU A 73 19.94 -10.01 19.27
CA LEU A 73 20.71 -10.77 20.25
C LEU A 73 21.55 -9.83 21.12
N LEU A 74 21.41 -9.96 22.44
CA LEU A 74 22.10 -9.17 23.45
C LEU A 74 22.82 -10.10 24.43
N SER A 75 23.99 -9.67 24.89
CA SER A 75 24.66 -10.32 26.02
C SER A 75 24.03 -9.87 27.35
N LEU A 76 24.24 -10.64 28.41
CA LEU A 76 23.85 -10.21 29.76
C LEU A 76 24.55 -8.91 30.18
N GLU A 77 25.77 -8.69 29.71
CA GLU A 77 26.53 -7.47 29.96
C GLU A 77 25.87 -6.25 29.29
N ASP A 78 25.44 -6.39 28.03
CA ASP A 78 24.69 -5.36 27.30
C ASP A 78 23.40 -5.01 28.06
N CYS A 79 22.69 -6.02 28.56
CA CYS A 79 21.47 -5.82 29.35
C CYS A 79 21.75 -5.23 30.73
N TYR A 80 22.89 -5.51 31.36
CA TYR A 80 23.21 -5.02 32.70
C TYR A 80 23.73 -3.58 32.69
N HIS A 81 24.67 -3.25 31.80
CA HIS A 81 25.27 -1.92 31.72
C HIS A 81 24.55 -0.96 30.75
N GLY A 82 23.69 -1.50 29.87
CA GLY A 82 23.12 -0.78 28.75
C GLY A 82 24.14 -0.70 27.61
N ALA A 83 23.65 -0.63 26.37
CA ALA A 83 24.49 -0.66 25.19
C ALA A 83 23.86 0.11 24.03
N ILE A 84 24.66 0.44 23.02
CA ILE A 84 24.15 0.93 21.74
C ILE A 84 24.46 -0.13 20.68
N LYS A 85 23.42 -0.74 20.12
CA LYS A 85 23.55 -1.69 19.00
C LYS A 85 23.17 -1.00 17.71
N LYS A 86 24.00 -1.14 16.69
CA LYS A 86 23.74 -0.61 15.35
C LYS A 86 23.43 -1.76 14.42
N ILE A 87 22.28 -1.71 13.76
CA ILE A 87 21.89 -2.66 12.72
C ILE A 87 21.92 -1.97 11.38
N ARG A 88 22.44 -2.65 10.35
CA ARG A 88 22.40 -2.15 8.98
C ARG A 88 21.27 -2.85 8.25
N ILE A 89 20.40 -2.06 7.64
CA ILE A 89 19.31 -2.54 6.80
C ILE A 89 19.56 -2.13 5.36
N SER A 90 19.09 -2.96 4.44
CA SER A 90 18.98 -2.65 3.02
C SER A 90 17.50 -2.58 2.70
N ARG A 91 17.05 -1.47 2.11
CA ARG A 91 15.63 -1.24 1.79
C ARG A 91 15.49 -0.57 0.43
N ARG A 92 14.36 -0.79 -0.23
CA ARG A 92 13.98 -0.04 -1.44
C ARG A 92 13.48 1.35 -1.05
N VAL A 93 13.99 2.38 -1.72
CA VAL A 93 13.58 3.77 -1.55
C VAL A 93 13.04 4.25 -2.89
N LEU A 94 11.85 4.84 -2.88
CA LEU A 94 11.22 5.40 -4.08
C LEU A 94 12.02 6.64 -4.51
N ASN A 95 12.34 6.72 -5.79
CA ASN A 95 13.04 7.87 -6.35
C ASN A 95 12.05 9.05 -6.55
N ASP A 96 12.59 10.23 -6.84
CA ASP A 96 11.81 11.45 -7.02
C ASP A 96 10.82 11.38 -8.20
N ASP A 97 11.04 10.44 -9.14
CA ASP A 97 10.13 10.16 -10.25
C ASP A 97 8.81 9.51 -9.78
N GLY A 98 8.73 9.05 -8.54
CA GLY A 98 7.56 8.40 -7.96
C GLY A 98 7.23 7.02 -8.56
N ILE A 99 8.12 6.48 -9.39
CA ILE A 99 7.89 5.24 -10.17
C ILE A 99 9.01 4.24 -9.89
N THR A 100 10.26 4.65 -10.03
CA THR A 100 11.40 3.74 -9.87
C THR A 100 11.88 3.73 -8.42
N SER A 101 12.51 2.62 -8.01
CA SER A 101 13.04 2.47 -6.66
C SER A 101 14.52 2.06 -6.70
N THR A 102 15.33 2.61 -5.80
CA THR A 102 16.72 2.23 -5.59
C THR A 102 16.90 1.50 -4.27
N ILE A 103 17.82 0.53 -4.21
CA ILE A 103 18.20 -0.12 -2.95
C ILE A 103 19.17 0.80 -2.21
N ARG A 104 18.88 1.14 -0.96
CA ARG A 104 19.72 1.97 -0.11
C ARG A 104 19.97 1.29 1.23
N GLU A 105 21.18 1.48 1.74
CA GLU A 105 21.54 1.04 3.09
C GLU A 105 21.26 2.13 4.11
N LYS A 106 20.78 1.73 5.29
CA LYS A 106 20.59 2.61 6.44
C LYS A 106 21.06 1.92 7.71
N ILE A 107 21.71 2.67 8.59
CA ILE A 107 22.10 2.18 9.91
C ILE A 107 21.07 2.67 10.93
N LEU A 108 20.39 1.74 11.58
CA LEU A 108 19.49 2.02 12.70
C LEU A 108 20.23 1.78 14.01
N SER A 109 20.08 2.71 14.95
CA SER A 109 20.76 2.66 16.25
C SER A 109 19.74 2.38 17.35
N ILE A 110 19.93 1.28 18.07
CA ILE A 110 19.10 0.83 19.18
C ILE A 110 19.85 1.10 20.48
N THR A 111 19.27 1.93 21.36
CA THR A 111 19.79 2.16 22.70
C THR A 111 19.17 1.17 23.67
N VAL A 112 19.90 0.10 23.97
CA VAL A 112 19.54 -0.90 24.97
C VAL A 112 19.63 -0.26 26.35
N LYS A 113 18.50 -0.23 27.07
CA LYS A 113 18.45 0.25 28.45
C LYS A 113 18.80 -0.88 29.41
N ARG A 114 19.36 -0.50 30.56
CA ARG A 114 19.68 -1.44 31.64
C ARG A 114 18.43 -2.18 32.09
N GLY A 115 18.54 -3.49 32.28
CA GLY A 115 17.47 -4.35 32.74
C GLY A 115 16.45 -4.75 31.66
N TRP A 116 16.75 -4.56 30.37
CA TRP A 116 15.90 -5.10 29.30
C TRP A 116 15.69 -6.60 29.43
N LEU A 117 14.43 -7.01 29.38
CA LEU A 117 14.01 -8.39 29.45
C LEU A 117 13.81 -8.98 28.04
N PRO A 118 13.91 -10.30 27.89
CA PRO A 118 13.52 -10.98 26.66
C PRO A 118 12.10 -10.58 26.23
N GLY A 119 11.90 -10.34 24.94
CA GLY A 119 10.62 -9.92 24.37
C GLY A 119 10.39 -8.40 24.35
N THR A 120 11.33 -7.59 24.85
CA THR A 120 11.29 -6.13 24.67
C THR A 120 11.29 -5.79 23.17
N LYS A 121 10.31 -5.00 22.71
CA LYS A 121 10.17 -4.59 21.30
C LYS A 121 10.62 -3.15 21.10
N VAL A 122 11.36 -2.92 20.03
CA VAL A 122 11.73 -1.60 19.52
C VAL A 122 11.19 -1.53 18.11
N THR A 123 10.49 -0.45 17.79
CA THR A 123 9.86 -0.26 16.48
C THR A 123 10.47 0.95 15.81
N PHE A 124 10.88 0.77 14.56
CA PHE A 124 11.28 1.84 13.68
C PHE A 124 10.20 2.04 12.61
N GLU A 125 9.54 3.19 12.67
CA GLU A 125 8.41 3.49 11.81
C GLU A 125 8.83 3.63 10.35
N ASP A 126 8.06 2.99 9.47
CA ASP A 126 8.18 3.10 8.01
C ASP A 126 9.62 2.84 7.47
N GLU A 127 10.36 1.96 8.14
CA GLU A 127 11.73 1.57 7.73
C GLU A 127 11.79 0.43 6.70
N GLY A 128 10.64 -0.11 6.30
CA GLY A 128 10.51 -1.14 5.27
C GLY A 128 10.74 -0.63 3.83
N ASP A 129 10.35 -1.46 2.87
CA ASP A 129 10.49 -1.15 1.44
C ASP A 129 9.43 -0.14 0.97
N GLN A 130 9.90 0.91 0.27
CA GLN A 130 9.04 1.92 -0.32
C GLN A 130 8.65 1.56 -1.76
N GLY A 131 7.41 1.86 -2.11
CA GLY A 131 6.89 1.74 -3.46
C GLY A 131 5.80 2.79 -3.74
N PRO A 132 5.29 2.84 -4.98
CA PRO A 132 4.36 3.90 -5.40
C PRO A 132 3.02 3.88 -4.66
N ASN A 133 2.54 2.67 -4.30
CA ASN A 133 1.18 2.43 -3.81
C ASN A 133 1.10 1.82 -2.39
N ASN A 134 2.21 1.75 -1.65
CA ASN A 134 2.27 1.22 -0.27
C ASN A 134 2.79 2.28 0.72
N ILE A 135 2.40 2.14 1.98
CA ILE A 135 3.12 2.76 3.10
C ILE A 135 4.13 1.72 3.59
N PRO A 136 5.41 2.08 3.79
CA PRO A 136 6.43 1.11 4.18
C PRO A 136 6.08 0.42 5.50
N SER A 137 6.53 -0.83 5.65
CA SER A 137 6.39 -1.56 6.91
C SER A 137 7.17 -0.89 8.03
N ASP A 138 6.68 -1.06 9.26
CA ASP A 138 7.52 -0.87 10.45
C ASP A 138 8.51 -2.03 10.59
N LEU A 139 9.67 -1.75 11.19
CA LEU A 139 10.71 -2.75 11.50
C LEU A 139 10.91 -2.90 13.01
#